data_AF-A0A6G1S1J0-F1
#
_entry.id   AF-A0A6G1S1J0-F1
#
_cell.length_a   1.000
_cell.length_b   1.000
_cell.length_c   1.000
_cell.angle_alpha   90.00
_cell.angle_beta   90.00
_cell.angle_gamma   90.00
#
_symmetry.space_group_name_H-M   'P 1'
#
loop_
_entity.id
_entity.type
_entity.pdbx_description
1 polymer ?
#
loop_
_entity_poly.entity_id
_entity_poly.type
_entity_poly.pdbx_seq_one_letter_code
_entity_poly.pdbx_strand_id
1 'polypeptide(L)'
;PWTPQEEQELRELYWKYKEVEGQDVIAAILAGLPAPGRTRRQVVKQLVRLGLAASTKDFPRERKGTSIVLWTQEQEEELTRLFEEFQSSEDILGNILKHLTARRSRARVVEKLLALGLVSE
;
A
#
# COMPACT_ATOMS: atom_id res chain seq x y z
N PRO A 1 2.68 -14.69 -22.28
CA PRO A 1 4.02 -14.84 -22.90
C PRO A 1 4.44 -13.50 -23.52
N TRP A 2 5.73 -13.20 -23.65
CA TRP A 2 6.18 -12.00 -24.36
C TRP A 2 6.43 -12.35 -25.82
N THR A 3 5.85 -11.59 -26.75
CA THR A 3 6.16 -11.72 -28.18
C THR A 3 7.46 -10.94 -28.49
N PRO A 4 8.17 -11.29 -29.58
CA PRO A 4 9.36 -10.54 -29.98
C PRO A 4 9.08 -9.03 -30.18
N GLN A 5 7.90 -8.69 -30.67
CA GLN A 5 7.46 -7.30 -30.84
C GLN A 5 7.28 -6.61 -29.49
N GLU A 6 6.60 -7.24 -28.53
CA GLU A 6 6.45 -6.69 -27.17
C GLU A 6 7.79 -6.55 -26.45
N GLU A 7 8.75 -7.46 -26.68
CA GLU A 7 10.11 -7.36 -26.11
C GLU A 7 10.89 -6.18 -26.71
N GLN A 8 10.73 -5.92 -28.01
CA GLN A 8 11.36 -4.79 -28.69
C GLN A 8 10.78 -3.46 -28.19
N GLU A 9 9.46 -3.34 -28.12
CA GLU A 9 8.78 -2.17 -27.55
C GLU A 9 9.22 -1.92 -26.10
N LEU A 10 9.31 -2.97 -25.29
CA LEU A 10 9.78 -2.87 -23.91
C LEU A 10 11.22 -2.33 -23.82
N ARG A 11 12.12 -2.74 -24.71
CA ARG A 11 13.50 -2.21 -24.77
C ARG A 11 13.52 -0.73 -25.09
N GLU A 12 12.75 -0.32 -26.09
CA GLU A 12 12.67 1.08 -26.52
C GLU A 12 12.12 1.97 -25.41
N LEU A 13 11.03 1.54 -24.77
CA LEU A 13 10.44 2.26 -23.64
C LEU A 13 11.41 2.33 -22.44
N TYR A 14 12.14 1.24 -22.16
CA TYR A 14 13.13 1.24 -21.09
C TYR A 14 14.23 2.28 -21.33
N TRP A 15 14.87 2.30 -22.50
CA TRP A 15 15.91 3.27 -22.80
C TRP A 15 15.38 4.71 -22.84
N LYS A 16 14.16 4.91 -23.36
CA LYS A 16 13.51 6.22 -23.39
C LYS A 16 13.30 6.82 -22.00
N TYR A 17 12.94 6.00 -21.01
CA TYR A 17 12.60 6.48 -19.67
C TYR A 17 13.72 6.31 -18.63
N LYS A 18 14.75 5.50 -18.91
CA LYS A 18 15.85 5.21 -17.97
C LYS A 18 16.61 6.46 -17.54
N GLU A 19 16.78 7.42 -18.43
CA GLU A 19 17.57 8.64 -18.19
C GLU A 19 16.74 9.78 -17.55
N VAL A 20 15.44 9.57 -17.35
CA VAL A 20 14.57 10.57 -16.73
C VAL A 20 14.72 10.50 -15.21
N GLU A 21 15.48 11.42 -14.63
CA GLU A 21 15.66 11.52 -13.18
C GLU A 21 14.31 11.75 -12.46
N GLY A 22 14.13 11.06 -11.32
CA GLY A 22 12.95 11.22 -10.45
C GLY A 22 11.66 10.55 -10.95
N GLN A 23 11.66 9.90 -12.12
CA GLN A 23 10.48 9.22 -12.65
C GLN A 23 10.49 7.72 -12.34
N ASP A 24 9.32 7.16 -11.99
CA ASP A 24 9.14 5.71 -11.94
C ASP A 24 9.13 5.12 -13.36
N VAL A 25 10.31 4.69 -13.82
CA VAL A 25 10.55 4.10 -15.15
C VAL A 25 9.54 3.01 -15.47
N ILE A 26 9.19 2.15 -14.51
CA ILE A 26 8.26 1.05 -14.78
C ILE A 26 6.82 1.54 -14.92
N ALA A 27 6.42 2.56 -14.17
CA ALA A 27 5.10 3.17 -14.34
C ALA A 27 4.96 3.80 -15.73
N ALA A 28 6.01 4.49 -16.19
CA ALA A 28 6.05 5.08 -17.53
C ALA A 28 6.01 4.03 -18.65
N ILE A 29 6.77 2.93 -18.51
CA ILE A 29 6.72 1.79 -19.43
C ILE A 29 5.31 1.21 -19.48
N LEU A 30 4.68 0.98 -18.32
CA LEU A 30 3.32 0.43 -18.25
C LEU A 30 2.29 1.31 -18.95
N ALA A 31 2.43 2.64 -18.88
CA ALA A 31 1.55 3.58 -19.54
C ALA A 31 1.77 3.63 -21.07
N GLY A 32 2.98 3.32 -21.54
CA GLY A 32 3.34 3.32 -22.96
C GLY A 32 3.11 1.99 -23.69
N LEU A 33 2.85 0.89 -22.97
CA LEU A 33 2.63 -0.42 -23.59
C LEU A 33 1.21 -0.50 -24.22
N PRO A 34 1.09 -0.98 -25.47
CA PRO A 34 -0.19 -1.05 -26.17
C PRO A 34 -1.16 -2.12 -25.62
N ALA A 35 -0.68 -3.05 -24.79
CA ALA A 35 -1.47 -4.13 -24.22
C ALA A 35 -1.94 -3.83 -22.78
N PRO A 36 -3.23 -3.50 -22.56
CA PRO A 36 -3.79 -3.39 -21.21
C PRO A 36 -3.80 -4.78 -20.56
N GLY A 37 -2.99 -4.97 -19.52
CA GLY A 37 -2.94 -6.23 -18.77
C GLY A 37 -1.56 -6.63 -18.28
N ARG A 38 -0.49 -5.95 -18.72
CA ARG A 38 0.84 -6.14 -18.13
C ARG A 38 0.90 -5.51 -16.74
N THR A 39 1.44 -6.25 -15.79
CA THR A 39 1.66 -5.80 -14.42
C THR A 39 3.10 -5.35 -14.23
N ARG A 40 3.34 -4.43 -13.26
CA ARG A 40 4.69 -4.01 -12.85
C ARG A 40 5.63 -5.20 -12.65
N ARG A 41 5.14 -6.25 -11.98
CA ARG A 41 5.92 -7.46 -11.68
C ARG A 41 6.34 -8.19 -12.96
N GLN A 42 5.45 -8.30 -13.96
CA GLN A 42 5.77 -8.94 -15.23
C GLN A 42 6.80 -8.13 -16.04
N VAL A 43 6.64 -6.80 -16.08
CA VAL A 43 7.58 -5.89 -16.74
C VAL A 43 8.97 -5.99 -16.11
N VAL A 44 9.07 -5.85 -14.78
CA VAL A 44 10.36 -5.93 -14.07
C VAL A 44 11.04 -7.28 -14.28
N LYS A 45 10.29 -8.39 -14.19
CA LYS A 45 10.85 -9.73 -14.47
C LYS A 45 11.40 -9.84 -15.89
N GLN A 46 10.70 -9.25 -16.87
CA GLN A 46 11.13 -9.29 -18.26
C GLN A 46 12.36 -8.41 -18.50
N LEU A 47 12.44 -7.22 -17.91
CA LEU A 47 13.62 -6.36 -18.00
C LEU A 47 14.89 -7.06 -17.47
N VAL A 48 14.77 -7.77 -16.33
CA VAL A 48 15.87 -8.58 -15.79
C VAL A 48 16.22 -9.74 -16.72
N ARG A 49 15.21 -10.43 -17.28
CA ARG A 49 15.44 -11.54 -18.24
C ARG A 49 16.15 -11.07 -19.53
N LEU A 50 15.86 -9.85 -19.98
CA LEU A 50 16.48 -9.24 -21.16
C LEU A 50 17.87 -8.64 -20.86
N GLY A 51 18.35 -8.69 -19.61
CA GLY A 51 19.63 -8.12 -19.21
C GLY A 51 19.66 -6.59 -19.15
N LEU A 52 18.49 -5.94 -19.20
CA LEU A 52 18.37 -4.48 -19.12
C LEU A 52 18.54 -3.95 -17.69
N ALA A 53 18.30 -4.81 -16.69
CA ALA A 53 18.50 -4.54 -15.28
C ALA A 53 19.20 -5.72 -14.60
N ALA A 54 20.00 -5.45 -13.59
CA ALA A 54 20.73 -6.48 -12.85
C ALA A 54 19.80 -7.24 -11.90
N SER A 55 18.80 -6.55 -11.34
CA SER A 55 17.89 -7.13 -10.36
C SER A 55 16.52 -6.48 -10.36
N THR A 56 15.53 -7.20 -9.82
CA THR A 56 14.24 -6.61 -9.45
C THR A 56 14.38 -5.49 -8.42
N LYS A 57 15.49 -5.46 -7.68
CA LYS A 57 15.81 -4.43 -6.68
C LYS A 57 16.11 -3.07 -7.30
N ASP A 58 16.47 -3.04 -8.58
CA ASP A 58 16.76 -1.79 -9.33
C ASP A 58 15.48 -0.97 -9.57
N PHE A 59 14.30 -1.56 -9.30
CA PHE A 59 13.00 -0.91 -9.44
C PHE A 59 12.23 -0.98 -8.11
N PRO A 60 12.70 -0.29 -7.06
CA PRO A 60 12.00 -0.25 -5.79
C PRO A 60 10.59 0.28 -6.03
N ARG A 61 9.60 -0.42 -5.48
CA ARG A 61 8.22 0.06 -5.52
C ARG A 61 8.15 1.21 -4.52
N GLU A 62 7.68 2.38 -4.95
CA GLU A 62 7.21 3.38 -3.99
C GLU A 62 6.16 2.71 -3.11
N ARG A 63 6.52 2.47 -1.86
CA ARG A 63 5.56 2.08 -0.85
C ARG A 63 4.73 3.34 -0.66
N LYS A 64 3.54 3.38 -1.25
CA LYS A 64 2.52 4.34 -0.80
C LYS A 64 2.47 4.16 0.70
N GLY A 65 2.94 5.17 1.45
CA GLY A 65 2.95 5.11 2.90
C GLY A 65 1.60 4.62 3.37
N THR A 66 1.58 3.77 4.40
CA THR A 66 0.33 3.35 5.03
C THR A 66 -0.46 4.63 5.25
N SER A 67 -1.60 4.79 4.59
CA SER A 67 -2.42 6.00 4.73
C SER A 67 -2.62 6.21 6.23
N ILE A 68 -1.93 7.20 6.80
CA ILE A 68 -2.04 7.51 8.21
C ILE A 68 -3.40 8.15 8.32
N VAL A 69 -4.41 7.34 8.58
CA VAL A 69 -5.72 7.89 8.85
C VAL A 69 -5.64 8.45 10.26
N LEU A 70 -5.47 9.77 10.33
CA LEU A 70 -5.48 10.52 11.57
C LEU A 70 -6.82 10.32 12.26
N TRP A 71 -6.78 10.12 13.57
CA TRP A 71 -7.98 10.12 14.40
C TRP A 71 -8.42 11.57 14.56
N THR A 72 -9.66 11.86 14.21
CA THR A 72 -10.26 13.15 14.55
C THR A 72 -10.66 13.15 16.02
N GLN A 73 -10.83 14.33 16.61
CA GLN A 73 -11.30 14.44 17.99
C GLN A 73 -12.62 13.68 18.20
N GLU A 74 -13.58 13.83 17.29
CA GLU A 74 -14.87 13.13 17.32
C GLU A 74 -14.70 11.60 17.34
N GLN A 75 -13.73 11.06 16.61
CA GLN A 75 -13.44 9.63 16.59
C GLN A 75 -12.77 9.14 17.88
N GLU A 76 -11.95 9.98 18.52
CA GLU A 76 -11.34 9.66 19.82
C GLU A 76 -12.39 9.72 20.95
N GLU A 77 -13.30 10.70 20.91
CA GLU A 77 -14.44 10.80 21.82
C GLU A 77 -15.38 9.61 21.67
N GLU A 78 -15.71 9.21 20.43
CA GLU A 78 -16.49 8.01 20.15
C GLU A 78 -15.81 6.76 20.71
N LEU A 79 -14.51 6.58 20.44
CA LEU A 79 -13.76 5.43 20.92
C LEU A 79 -13.75 5.35 22.45
N THR A 80 -13.56 6.49 23.11
CA THR A 80 -13.57 6.58 24.58
C THR A 80 -14.93 6.19 25.15
N ARG A 81 -16.01 6.74 24.58
CA ARG A 81 -17.38 6.40 24.97
C ARG A 81 -17.68 4.91 24.80
N LEU A 82 -17.31 4.32 23.67
CA LEU A 82 -17.52 2.89 23.40
C LEU A 82 -16.71 2.01 24.37
N PHE A 83 -15.50 2.44 24.72
CA PHE A 83 -14.68 1.75 25.71
C PHE A 83 -15.35 1.73 27.09
N GLU A 84 -15.81 2.89 27.57
CA GLU A 84 -16.51 3.01 28.85
C GLU A 84 -17.82 2.21 28.87
N GLU A 85 -18.58 2.24 27.78
CA GLU A 85 -19.86 1.51 27.64
C GLU A 85 -19.65 -0.01 27.70
N PHE A 86 -18.59 -0.52 27.07
CA PHE A 86 -18.34 -1.95 26.96
C PHE A 86 -17.32 -2.49 27.98
N GLN A 87 -16.79 -1.68 28.90
CA GLN A 87 -15.72 -2.09 29.82
C GLN A 87 -16.08 -3.30 30.70
N SER A 88 -17.38 -3.50 30.98
CA SER A 88 -17.87 -4.63 31.78
C SER A 88 -18.26 -5.86 30.94
N SER A 89 -18.04 -5.82 29.62
CA SER A 89 -18.36 -6.93 28.71
C SER A 89 -17.18 -7.90 28.57
N GLU A 90 -17.47 -9.16 28.26
CA GLU A 90 -16.45 -10.21 28.08
C GLU A 90 -15.52 -9.94 26.87
N ASP A 91 -16.02 -9.25 25.83
CA ASP A 91 -15.25 -8.88 24.62
C ASP A 91 -15.40 -7.38 24.32
N ILE A 92 -14.78 -6.56 25.17
CA ILE A 92 -14.73 -5.09 25.04
C ILE A 92 -14.33 -4.69 23.61
N LEU A 93 -13.22 -5.26 23.12
CA LEU A 93 -12.64 -4.87 21.85
C LEU A 93 -13.47 -5.34 20.66
N GLY A 94 -14.09 -6.51 20.73
CA GLY A 94 -15.05 -6.95 19.71
C GLY A 94 -16.30 -6.07 19.67
N ASN A 95 -16.80 -5.64 20.83
CA ASN A 95 -17.95 -4.73 20.90
C ASN A 95 -17.61 -3.33 20.35
N ILE A 96 -16.44 -2.78 20.69
CA ILE A 96 -15.94 -1.52 20.09
C ILE A 96 -15.85 -1.65 18.57
N LEU A 97 -15.22 -2.70 18.05
CA LEU A 97 -15.05 -2.90 16.60
C LEU A 97 -16.36 -3.05 15.83
N LYS A 98 -17.41 -3.57 16.49
CA LYS A 98 -18.76 -3.69 15.90
C LYS A 98 -19.49 -2.35 15.83
N HIS A 99 -19.23 -1.43 16.76
CA HIS A 99 -20.00 -0.19 16.93
C HIS A 99 -19.27 1.07 16.44
N LEU A 100 -17.97 1.00 16.16
CA LEU A 100 -17.21 2.12 15.57
C LEU A 100 -17.81 2.57 14.23
N THR A 101 -18.13 3.86 14.13
CA THR A 101 -18.61 4.49 12.89
C THR A 101 -17.55 4.43 11.79
N ALA A 102 -16.30 4.77 12.12
CA ALA A 102 -15.16 4.69 11.23
C ALA A 102 -14.44 3.35 11.43
N ARG A 103 -14.69 2.38 10.54
CA ARG A 103 -14.07 1.05 10.63
C ARG A 103 -12.55 1.13 10.69
N ARG A 104 -11.97 0.50 11.71
CA ARG A 104 -10.52 0.37 11.94
C ARG A 104 -10.12 -1.10 12.05
N SER A 105 -8.84 -1.39 11.83
CA SER A 105 -8.30 -2.69 12.20
C SER A 105 -8.15 -2.77 13.72
N ARG A 106 -8.25 -3.99 14.28
CA ARG A 106 -8.05 -4.25 15.71
C ARG A 106 -6.75 -3.63 16.24
N ALA A 107 -5.65 -3.80 15.50
CA ALA A 107 -4.35 -3.24 15.87
C ALA A 107 -4.38 -1.71 16.01
N ARG A 108 -5.07 -0.99 15.11
CA ARG A 108 -5.18 0.48 15.17
C ARG A 108 -6.05 0.96 16.32
N VAL A 109 -7.07 0.19 16.70
CA VAL A 109 -7.89 0.49 17.87
C VAL A 109 -7.09 0.30 19.15
N VAL A 110 -6.36 -0.81 19.28
CA VAL A 110 -5.50 -1.09 20.45
C VAL A 110 -4.43 -0.02 20.63
N GLU A 111 -3.71 0.31 19.56
CA GLU A 111 -2.69 1.38 19.55
C GLU A 111 -3.28 2.71 20.03
N LYS A 112 -4.50 3.04 19.60
CA LYS A 112 -5.18 4.27 20.02
C LYS A 112 -5.65 4.21 21.47
N LEU A 113 -6.20 3.10 21.95
CA LEU A 113 -6.60 2.94 23.36
C LEU A 113 -5.41 3.09 24.31
N LEU A 114 -4.24 2.54 23.94
CA LEU A 114 -2.99 2.74 24.67
C LEU A 114 -2.55 4.21 24.65
N ALA A 115 -2.61 4.87 23.49
CA ALA A 115 -2.24 6.28 23.36
C ALA A 115 -3.17 7.24 24.14
N LEU A 116 -4.44 6.85 24.34
CA LEU A 116 -5.40 7.58 25.19
C LEU A 116 -5.29 7.21 26.68
N GLY A 117 -4.47 6.22 27.04
CA GLY A 117 -4.32 5.76 28.42
C GLY A 117 -5.54 5.01 28.96
N LEU A 118 -6.43 4.52 28.09
CA LEU A 118 -7.63 3.78 28.47
C LEU A 118 -7.31 2.32 28.83
N VAL A 119 -6.19 1.80 28.35
CA VAL A 119 -5.68 0.45 28.67
C VAL A 119 -4.19 0.53 28.95
N SER A 120 -3.68 -0.41 29.74
CA SER A 120 -2.25 -0.63 29.95
C SER A 120 -1.73 -1.77 29.07
N GLU A 121 -0.43 -1.79 28.80
CA GLU A 121 0.26 -2.91 28.13
C GLU A 121 0.14 -4.23 28.92
#